data_AF-A0A6L3F5B7-F1
#
_entry.id   AF-A0A6L3F5B7-F1
#
_cell.length_a   1.000
_cell.length_b   1.000
_cell.length_c   1.000
_cell.angle_alpha   90.00
_cell.angle_beta   90.00
_cell.angle_gamma   90.00
#
_symmetry.space_group_name_H-M   'P 1'
#
loop_
_entity.id
_entity.type
_entity.pdbx_description
1 polymer ?
#
loop_
_entity_poly.entity_id
_entity_poly.type
_entity_poly.pdbx_seq_one_letter_code
_entity_poly.pdbx_strand_id
1 'polypeptide(L)'
;MTTDNVAYLTELHQLLSEYFNLAEIQALCFELGIDYESVPGDEKPSRIRALILSMARNGRLPNLVAAAHQMRRHVDWPPVPNDFQLPKSLAGDGMAVPANQHHIYGDDITVGNITNAKAIAVGRGASVTYQEGLSVEEVAELVVELKNKEQLHELQQSESLLNAKANALLPHEPETVPVSAGSFWMGADEHALEAPRHEVDLRAYFIGKYLVTNRQYAEFIRQAKRPSPNTPDWFLGQPVKERQDYPAVGVSWYDAQAYCQWLSETTGKTYRLPTEAEWEKAARGTDGRLYPWGNEWQEGMCNQGGDEITAVTAYDKHRSPYGCVDMIGNVQQWTSTIWGSNRHQSDYPYPYRPDAREQVDAGDDRHRLRRIYRGSTFSDAFQQCRCSIRKHDRPKSAKLTRGFRVVWQP
;
A
#
# COMPACT_ATOMS: atom_id res chain seq x y z
N MET A 1 -47.97 9.76 -14.67
CA MET A 1 -46.83 9.81 -15.60
C MET A 1 -45.50 9.50 -14.91
N THR A 2 -45.04 10.23 -13.89
CA THR A 2 -43.74 9.92 -13.23
C THR A 2 -43.76 8.65 -12.38
N THR A 3 -44.89 8.31 -11.75
CA THR A 3 -45.05 7.12 -10.90
C THR A 3 -44.96 5.82 -11.72
N ASP A 4 -45.45 5.83 -12.96
CA ASP A 4 -45.48 4.65 -13.84
C ASP A 4 -44.08 4.29 -14.38
N ASN A 5 -43.24 5.28 -14.70
CA ASN A 5 -41.88 5.03 -15.19
C ASN A 5 -40.94 4.49 -14.10
N VAL A 6 -41.11 4.90 -12.84
CA VAL A 6 -40.34 4.33 -11.71
C VAL A 6 -40.79 2.89 -11.44
N ALA A 7 -42.09 2.63 -11.48
CA ALA A 7 -42.64 1.28 -11.33
C ALA A 7 -42.12 0.34 -12.43
N TYR A 8 -42.14 0.79 -13.69
CA TYR A 8 -41.59 0.06 -14.83
C TYR A 8 -40.12 -0.31 -14.66
N LEU A 9 -39.25 0.64 -14.29
CA LEU A 9 -37.83 0.38 -14.08
C LEU A 9 -37.57 -0.59 -12.91
N THR A 10 -38.42 -0.54 -11.89
CA THR A 10 -38.33 -1.43 -10.73
C THR A 10 -38.73 -2.86 -11.10
N GLU A 11 -39.81 -3.02 -11.88
CA GLU A 11 -40.25 -4.32 -12.39
C GLU A 11 -39.21 -4.93 -13.32
N LEU A 12 -38.63 -4.15 -14.25
CA LEU A 12 -37.56 -4.61 -15.13
C LEU A 12 -36.31 -5.03 -14.34
N HIS A 13 -35.97 -4.30 -13.28
CA HIS A 13 -34.86 -4.65 -12.38
C HIS A 13 -35.10 -5.96 -11.64
N GLN A 14 -36.32 -6.17 -11.15
CA GLN A 14 -36.71 -7.40 -10.47
C GLN A 14 -36.64 -8.60 -11.41
N LEU A 15 -37.21 -8.51 -12.61
CA LEU A 15 -37.20 -9.58 -13.61
C LEU A 15 -35.77 -9.95 -14.03
N LEU A 16 -34.91 -8.96 -14.30
CA LEU A 16 -33.50 -9.25 -14.61
C LEU A 16 -32.76 -9.86 -13.42
N SER A 17 -33.05 -9.41 -12.19
CA SER A 17 -32.42 -9.95 -10.98
C SER A 17 -32.85 -11.38 -10.66
N GLU A 18 -34.07 -11.76 -11.02
CA GLU A 18 -34.64 -13.08 -10.78
C GLU A 18 -34.19 -14.10 -11.85
N TYR A 19 -34.28 -13.74 -13.13
CA TYR A 19 -34.12 -14.69 -14.24
C TYR A 19 -32.73 -14.77 -14.86
N PHE A 20 -31.80 -13.91 -14.40
CA PHE A 20 -30.42 -13.90 -14.86
C PHE A 20 -29.44 -14.04 -13.69
N ASN A 21 -28.45 -14.91 -13.87
CA ASN A 21 -27.25 -14.93 -13.04
C ASN A 21 -26.20 -13.94 -13.57
N LEU A 22 -25.10 -13.77 -12.85
CA LEU A 22 -24.07 -12.76 -13.17
C LEU A 22 -23.43 -12.97 -14.56
N ALA A 23 -23.12 -14.21 -14.92
CA ALA A 23 -22.56 -14.57 -16.23
C ALA A 23 -23.57 -14.34 -17.36
N GLU A 24 -24.85 -14.53 -17.09
CA GLU A 24 -25.92 -14.27 -18.07
C GLU A 24 -26.19 -12.77 -18.24
N ILE A 25 -25.97 -11.95 -17.21
CA ILE A 25 -25.95 -10.50 -17.35
C ILE A 25 -24.74 -10.06 -18.20
N GLN A 26 -23.59 -10.71 -18.07
CA GLN A 26 -22.44 -10.48 -18.94
C GLN A 26 -22.76 -10.83 -20.40
N ALA A 27 -23.40 -11.98 -20.63
CA ALA A 27 -23.89 -12.35 -21.97
C ALA A 27 -24.93 -11.35 -22.50
N LEU A 28 -25.85 -10.88 -21.65
CA LEU A 28 -26.83 -9.85 -22.03
C LEU A 28 -26.15 -8.52 -22.40
N CYS A 29 -25.09 -8.13 -21.69
CA CYS A 29 -24.29 -6.94 -22.04
C CYS A 29 -23.61 -7.13 -23.40
N PHE A 30 -23.04 -8.31 -23.66
CA PHE A 30 -22.43 -8.66 -24.94
C PHE A 30 -23.42 -8.54 -26.11
N GLU A 31 -24.63 -9.10 -25.98
CA GLU A 31 -25.71 -8.97 -26.99
C GLU A 31 -26.11 -7.51 -27.25
N LEU A 32 -26.00 -6.66 -26.23
CA LEU A 32 -26.32 -5.23 -26.33
C LEU A 32 -25.15 -4.39 -26.85
N GLY A 33 -23.99 -4.98 -27.11
CA GLY A 33 -22.76 -4.28 -27.46
C GLY A 33 -22.25 -3.37 -26.34
N ILE A 34 -22.44 -3.80 -25.09
CA ILE A 34 -22.01 -3.10 -23.88
C ILE A 34 -20.87 -3.90 -23.26
N ASP A 35 -19.76 -3.23 -22.95
CA ASP A 35 -18.72 -3.83 -22.14
C ASP A 35 -19.24 -4.03 -20.71
N TYR A 36 -19.31 -5.29 -20.27
CA TYR A 36 -19.83 -5.65 -18.95
C TYR A 36 -19.00 -5.06 -17.80
N GLU A 37 -17.69 -4.90 -17.99
CA GLU A 37 -16.79 -4.30 -16.99
C GLU A 37 -17.02 -2.78 -16.86
N SER A 38 -17.54 -2.14 -17.90
CA SER A 38 -17.94 -0.72 -17.87
C SER A 38 -19.26 -0.45 -17.13
N VAL A 39 -20.03 -1.49 -16.76
CA VAL A 39 -21.29 -1.35 -16.01
C VAL A 39 -21.03 -1.28 -14.50
N PRO A 40 -21.25 -0.15 -13.82
CA PRO A 40 -20.89 0.02 -12.41
C PRO A 40 -21.77 -0.84 -11.49
N GLY A 41 -21.17 -1.36 -10.42
CA GLY A 41 -21.84 -2.10 -9.35
C GLY A 41 -21.10 -3.36 -8.95
N ASP A 42 -20.81 -3.50 -7.65
CA ASP A 42 -20.02 -4.63 -7.12
C ASP A 42 -20.85 -5.90 -6.94
N GLU A 43 -22.18 -5.79 -7.00
CA GLU A 43 -23.12 -6.87 -6.75
C GLU A 43 -24.15 -6.98 -7.89
N LYS A 44 -24.69 -8.17 -8.12
CA LYS A 44 -25.67 -8.43 -9.20
C LYS A 44 -26.82 -7.40 -9.24
N PRO A 45 -27.49 -7.04 -8.12
CA PRO A 45 -28.58 -6.07 -8.15
C PRO A 45 -28.12 -4.65 -8.50
N SER A 46 -26.96 -4.20 -8.00
CA SER A 46 -26.46 -2.86 -8.29
C SER A 46 -26.02 -2.74 -9.76
N ARG A 47 -25.43 -3.80 -10.33
CA ARG A 47 -25.02 -3.84 -11.74
C ARG A 47 -26.19 -3.87 -12.72
N ILE A 48 -27.24 -4.66 -12.42
CA ILE A 48 -28.48 -4.66 -13.22
C ILE A 48 -29.14 -3.28 -13.20
N ARG A 49 -29.15 -2.61 -12.05
CA ARG A 49 -29.68 -1.25 -11.93
C ARG A 49 -28.91 -0.26 -12.82
N ALA A 50 -27.58 -0.33 -12.81
CA ALA A 50 -26.74 0.52 -13.65
C ALA A 50 -26.97 0.27 -15.15
N LEU A 51 -27.08 -0.99 -15.56
CA LEU A 51 -27.39 -1.37 -16.94
C LEU A 51 -28.72 -0.77 -17.41
N ILE A 52 -29.79 -0.95 -16.63
CA ILE A 52 -31.12 -0.41 -16.93
C ILE A 52 -31.07 1.12 -17.08
N LEU A 53 -30.41 1.82 -16.15
CA LEU A 53 -30.31 3.29 -16.19
C LEU A 53 -29.51 3.78 -17.40
N SER A 54 -28.42 3.09 -17.75
CA SER A 54 -27.64 3.39 -18.95
C SER A 54 -28.48 3.24 -20.22
N MET A 55 -29.25 2.16 -20.34
CA MET A 55 -30.16 1.93 -21.47
C MET A 55 -31.30 2.96 -21.50
N ALA A 56 -31.83 3.36 -20.34
CA ALA A 56 -32.86 4.38 -20.23
C ALA A 56 -32.36 5.77 -20.69
N ARG A 57 -31.14 6.17 -20.28
CA ARG A 57 -30.53 7.45 -20.68
C ARG A 57 -30.31 7.56 -22.19
N ASN A 58 -29.89 6.46 -22.81
CA ASN A 58 -29.56 6.43 -24.23
C ASN A 58 -30.75 6.06 -25.13
N GLY A 59 -31.97 5.93 -24.58
CA GLY A 59 -33.16 5.54 -25.35
C GLY A 59 -33.13 4.09 -25.86
N ARG A 60 -32.28 3.23 -25.27
CA ARG A 60 -32.03 1.83 -25.67
C ARG A 60 -32.73 0.80 -24.77
N LEU A 61 -33.65 1.21 -23.90
CA LEU A 61 -34.48 0.26 -23.13
C LEU A 61 -35.18 -0.79 -24.01
N PRO A 62 -35.73 -0.46 -25.19
CA PRO A 62 -36.34 -1.46 -26.06
C PRO A 62 -35.35 -2.55 -26.49
N ASN A 63 -34.07 -2.20 -26.70
CA ASN A 63 -33.03 -3.16 -27.04
C ASN A 63 -32.75 -4.11 -25.88
N LEU A 64 -32.67 -3.59 -24.64
CA LEU A 64 -32.47 -4.40 -23.43
C LEU A 64 -33.62 -5.39 -23.25
N VAL A 65 -34.86 -4.93 -23.37
CA VAL A 65 -36.06 -5.77 -23.23
C VAL A 65 -36.12 -6.81 -24.33
N ALA A 66 -35.82 -6.45 -25.57
CA ALA A 66 -35.79 -7.40 -26.69
C ALA A 66 -34.72 -8.47 -26.51
N ALA A 67 -33.51 -8.11 -26.08
CA ALA A 67 -32.42 -9.06 -25.80
C ALA A 67 -32.78 -9.99 -24.64
N ALA A 68 -33.33 -9.44 -23.54
CA ALA A 68 -33.79 -10.22 -22.41
C ALA A 68 -34.90 -11.21 -22.82
N HIS A 69 -35.87 -10.76 -23.62
CA HIS A 69 -36.93 -11.61 -24.17
C HIS A 69 -36.39 -12.71 -25.09
N GLN A 70 -35.38 -12.43 -25.92
CA GLN A 70 -34.74 -13.45 -26.76
C GLN A 70 -34.07 -14.55 -25.93
N MET A 71 -33.37 -14.18 -24.86
CA MET A 71 -32.71 -15.10 -23.93
C MET A 71 -33.70 -15.82 -22.99
N ARG A 72 -34.87 -15.22 -22.73
CA ARG A 72 -35.90 -15.71 -21.80
C ARG A 72 -37.31 -15.50 -22.37
N ARG A 73 -37.65 -16.26 -23.41
CA ARG A 73 -38.96 -16.18 -24.10
C ARG A 73 -40.16 -16.58 -23.24
N HIS A 74 -39.92 -17.26 -22.12
CA HIS A 74 -40.97 -17.74 -21.21
C HIS A 74 -41.33 -16.71 -20.12
N VAL A 75 -40.52 -15.65 -19.97
CA VAL A 75 -40.77 -14.57 -19.02
C VAL A 75 -41.59 -13.51 -19.73
N ASP A 76 -42.63 -13.00 -19.06
CA ASP A 76 -43.42 -11.87 -19.57
C ASP A 76 -42.66 -10.56 -19.32
N TRP A 77 -42.09 -9.99 -20.38
CA TRP A 77 -41.29 -8.78 -20.29
C TRP A 77 -42.16 -7.55 -20.57
N PRO A 78 -42.25 -6.58 -19.63
CA PRO A 78 -43.13 -5.44 -19.81
C PRO A 78 -42.65 -4.57 -20.99
N PRO A 79 -43.54 -4.19 -21.92
CA PRO A 79 -43.16 -3.33 -23.03
C PRO A 79 -42.75 -1.95 -22.51
N VAL A 80 -41.74 -1.35 -23.14
CA VAL A 80 -41.32 0.02 -22.80
C VAL A 80 -42.47 0.99 -23.09
N PRO A 81 -42.91 1.83 -22.14
CA PRO A 81 -43.95 2.82 -22.39
C PRO A 81 -43.61 3.75 -23.56
N ASN A 82 -44.57 4.04 -24.44
CA ASN A 82 -44.35 4.85 -25.65
C ASN A 82 -43.88 6.28 -25.35
N ASP A 83 -44.25 6.83 -24.20
CA ASP A 83 -43.88 8.16 -23.69
C ASP A 83 -42.85 8.08 -22.54
N PHE A 84 -42.10 6.98 -22.46
CA PHE A 84 -41.12 6.79 -21.39
C PHE A 84 -40.11 7.94 -21.33
N GLN A 85 -40.01 8.54 -20.15
CA GLN A 85 -38.99 9.53 -19.81
C GLN A 85 -38.31 9.10 -18.52
N LEU A 86 -36.97 9.11 -18.52
CA LEU A 86 -36.19 8.78 -17.33
C LEU A 86 -36.57 9.76 -16.20
N PRO A 87 -37.06 9.26 -15.04
CA PRO A 87 -37.45 10.12 -13.93
C PRO A 87 -36.29 11.03 -13.50
N LYS A 88 -36.56 12.32 -13.28
CA LYS A 88 -35.52 13.31 -12.91
C LYS A 88 -34.70 12.90 -11.68
N SER A 89 -35.31 12.17 -10.73
CA SER A 89 -34.64 11.62 -9.54
C SER A 89 -33.59 10.55 -9.84
N LEU A 90 -33.62 9.96 -11.04
CA LEU A 90 -32.68 8.93 -11.53
C LEU A 90 -31.79 9.43 -12.68
N ALA A 91 -32.03 10.66 -13.15
CA ALA A 91 -31.36 11.29 -14.28
C ALA A 91 -30.04 11.99 -13.94
N GLY A 92 -29.53 11.88 -12.69
CA GLY A 92 -28.27 12.49 -12.27
C GLY A 92 -27.08 12.11 -13.16
N ASP A 93 -26.27 13.12 -13.48
CA ASP A 93 -25.23 13.14 -14.51
C ASP A 93 -24.24 11.97 -14.39
N GLY A 94 -24.22 11.14 -15.43
CA GLY A 94 -23.32 10.00 -15.58
C GLY A 94 -23.58 9.31 -16.92
N MET A 95 -22.80 9.72 -17.92
CA MET A 95 -22.72 9.23 -19.31
C MET A 95 -23.87 9.56 -20.27
N ALA A 96 -23.59 10.45 -21.22
CA ALA A 96 -24.14 10.43 -22.57
C ALA A 96 -23.07 9.82 -23.50
N VAL A 97 -23.40 8.75 -24.22
CA VAL A 97 -22.54 8.20 -25.29
C VAL A 97 -23.12 8.65 -26.63
N PRO A 98 -22.39 9.38 -27.49
CA PRO A 98 -22.87 9.68 -28.82
C PRO A 98 -22.87 8.43 -29.70
N ALA A 99 -23.99 8.19 -30.37
CA ALA A 99 -24.13 7.21 -31.43
C ALA A 99 -23.25 7.62 -32.62
N ASN A 100 -22.24 6.81 -32.94
CA ASN A 100 -22.04 6.21 -34.27
C ASN A 100 -20.67 5.54 -34.39
N GLN A 101 -20.72 4.37 -35.03
CA GLN A 101 -19.72 3.76 -35.89
C GLN A 101 -18.71 2.73 -35.33
N HIS A 102 -19.08 1.48 -35.66
CA HIS A 102 -18.29 0.32 -36.07
C HIS A 102 -17.97 -0.75 -35.01
N HIS A 103 -18.75 -1.83 -35.11
CA HIS A 103 -18.40 -3.18 -34.64
C HIS A 103 -17.26 -3.76 -35.47
N ILE A 104 -16.40 -4.60 -34.86
CA ILE A 104 -16.16 -6.02 -35.23
C ILE A 104 -15.07 -6.68 -34.33
N TYR A 105 -15.50 -7.81 -33.74
CA TYR A 105 -14.86 -9.12 -33.46
C TYR A 105 -13.41 -9.26 -32.97
N GLY A 106 -13.30 -9.87 -31.78
CA GLY A 106 -12.37 -10.97 -31.53
C GLY A 106 -10.87 -10.68 -31.62
N ASP A 107 -10.09 -11.74 -31.44
CA ASP A 107 -8.72 -11.74 -30.92
C ASP A 107 -7.61 -11.19 -31.85
N ASP A 108 -7.69 -9.98 -32.40
CA ASP A 108 -6.46 -9.29 -32.85
C ASP A 108 -6.51 -7.75 -32.81
N ILE A 109 -5.53 -7.19 -32.10
CA ILE A 109 -5.23 -5.76 -31.93
C ILE A 109 -4.55 -5.21 -33.20
N THR A 110 -4.92 -3.99 -33.63
CA THR A 110 -4.06 -3.22 -34.55
C THR A 110 -3.91 -1.75 -34.15
N VAL A 111 -3.17 -1.52 -33.06
CA VAL A 111 -2.05 -0.57 -33.11
C VAL A 111 -0.82 -1.38 -33.53
N GLY A 112 -0.27 -1.06 -34.70
CA GLY A 112 0.87 -1.77 -35.27
C GLY A 112 2.11 -1.72 -34.36
N ASN A 113 2.66 -2.91 -34.12
CA ASN A 113 3.90 -3.23 -33.40
C ASN A 113 3.93 -2.95 -31.90
N ILE A 114 3.11 -3.69 -31.15
CA ILE A 114 3.49 -4.13 -29.79
C ILE A 114 4.48 -5.29 -29.97
N THR A 115 5.77 -4.98 -30.10
CA THR A 115 6.82 -5.97 -29.84
C THR A 115 7.10 -5.96 -28.35
N ASN A 116 6.50 -6.92 -27.63
CA ASN A 116 6.76 -7.26 -26.23
C ASN A 116 6.71 -6.12 -25.20
N ALA A 117 5.72 -6.22 -24.30
CA ALA A 117 5.72 -5.71 -22.92
C ALA A 117 6.62 -4.50 -22.61
N LYS A 118 6.02 -3.29 -22.58
CA LYS A 118 6.36 -2.11 -21.73
C LYS A 118 6.26 -0.71 -22.40
N ALA A 119 5.87 -0.54 -23.67
CA ALA A 119 5.84 0.81 -24.30
C ALA A 119 4.61 1.11 -25.18
N ILE A 120 4.23 2.40 -25.25
CA ILE A 120 3.14 2.97 -26.09
C ILE A 120 3.74 3.99 -27.07
N ALA A 121 3.38 3.90 -28.36
CA ALA A 121 3.77 4.86 -29.39
C ALA A 121 2.80 6.06 -29.45
N VAL A 122 3.33 7.29 -29.40
CA VAL A 122 2.54 8.54 -29.28
C VAL A 122 2.53 9.39 -30.57
N GLY A 123 3.10 8.87 -31.66
CA GLY A 123 3.18 9.55 -32.97
C GLY A 123 4.53 10.23 -33.24
N ARG A 124 4.85 10.43 -34.53
CA ARG A 124 6.15 10.94 -35.06
C ARG A 124 7.40 10.31 -34.42
N GLY A 125 7.37 9.00 -34.16
CA GLY A 125 8.53 8.26 -33.66
C GLY A 125 8.83 8.44 -32.17
N ALA A 126 7.92 9.04 -31.40
CA ALA A 126 8.01 9.09 -29.94
C ALA A 126 7.32 7.86 -29.31
N SER A 127 7.97 7.24 -28.33
CA SER A 127 7.44 6.13 -27.54
C SER A 127 7.64 6.38 -26.05
N VAL A 128 6.64 6.07 -25.23
CA VAL A 128 6.69 6.21 -23.76
C VAL A 128 6.60 4.82 -23.13
N THR A 129 7.46 4.54 -22.17
CA THR A 129 7.53 3.27 -21.44
C THR A 129 6.77 3.40 -20.12
N TYR A 130 5.90 2.45 -19.76
CA TYR A 130 5.11 2.52 -18.52
C TYR A 130 5.18 1.21 -17.70
N GLN A 131 4.87 1.28 -16.40
CA GLN A 131 4.86 0.14 -15.48
C GLN A 131 3.44 -0.45 -15.32
N GLU A 132 3.36 -1.75 -15.03
CA GLU A 132 2.11 -2.48 -14.80
C GLU A 132 1.30 -1.85 -13.65
N GLY A 133 0.02 -1.55 -13.88
CA GLY A 133 -0.89 -1.02 -12.86
C GLY A 133 -1.84 0.10 -13.32
N LEU A 134 -1.66 0.67 -14.51
CA LEU A 134 -2.58 1.66 -15.08
C LEU A 134 -3.75 0.99 -15.80
N SER A 135 -4.97 1.51 -15.60
CA SER A 135 -6.17 1.03 -16.31
C SER A 135 -6.16 1.48 -17.79
N VAL A 136 -6.93 0.79 -18.63
CA VAL A 136 -7.02 1.11 -20.06
C VAL A 136 -7.60 2.51 -20.29
N GLU A 137 -8.49 2.96 -19.41
CA GLU A 137 -9.08 4.30 -19.42
C GLU A 137 -8.05 5.37 -19.07
N GLU A 138 -7.19 5.14 -18.08
CA GLU A 138 -6.12 6.06 -17.70
C GLU A 138 -5.10 6.22 -18.84
N VAL A 139 -4.79 5.12 -19.53
CA VAL A 139 -3.92 5.12 -20.71
C VAL A 139 -4.56 5.85 -21.89
N ALA A 140 -5.87 5.70 -22.10
CA ALA A 140 -6.60 6.37 -23.17
C ALA A 140 -6.74 7.89 -22.95
N GLU A 141 -7.01 8.33 -21.71
CA GLU A 141 -7.05 9.75 -21.35
C GLU A 141 -5.68 10.42 -21.56
N LEU A 142 -4.59 9.74 -21.18
CA LEU A 142 -3.22 10.18 -21.45
C LEU A 142 -2.96 10.35 -22.95
N VAL A 143 -3.31 9.38 -23.80
CA VAL A 143 -3.07 9.48 -25.25
C VAL A 143 -3.87 10.62 -25.90
N VAL A 144 -5.09 10.89 -25.42
CA VAL A 144 -5.94 12.01 -25.89
C VAL A 144 -5.38 13.36 -25.45
N GLU A 145 -4.91 13.47 -24.20
CA GLU A 145 -4.37 14.72 -23.67
C GLU A 145 -2.99 15.08 -24.27
N LEU A 146 -2.16 14.07 -24.56
CA LEU A 146 -0.85 14.24 -25.21
C LEU A 146 -0.98 14.56 -26.71
N LYS A 147 -2.03 14.08 -27.39
CA LYS A 147 -2.32 14.45 -28.80
C LYS A 147 -2.84 15.88 -28.96
N ASN A 148 -3.40 16.48 -27.91
CA ASN A 148 -4.01 17.81 -27.95
C ASN A 148 -3.04 18.96 -27.59
N LYS A 149 -1.85 18.68 -27.04
CA LYS A 149 -0.87 19.71 -26.64
C LYS A 149 0.43 19.56 -27.42
N GLU A 150 0.61 20.38 -28.46
CA GLU A 150 1.73 20.34 -29.42
C GLU A 150 3.12 20.72 -28.85
N GLN A 151 3.29 20.92 -27.54
CA GLN A 151 4.52 21.51 -26.98
C GLN A 151 5.28 20.54 -26.05
N LEU A 152 6.43 20.08 -26.54
CA LEU A 152 7.38 19.16 -25.89
C LEU A 152 7.77 19.55 -24.43
N HIS A 153 7.66 20.83 -24.07
CA HIS A 153 7.96 21.32 -22.72
C HIS A 153 6.83 21.02 -21.72
N GLU A 154 5.57 21.04 -22.16
CA GLU A 154 4.43 20.62 -21.35
C GLU A 154 4.42 19.10 -21.14
N LEU A 155 4.87 18.32 -22.15
CA LEU A 155 5.04 16.86 -22.02
C LEU A 155 6.03 16.48 -20.92
N GLN A 156 7.16 17.18 -20.82
CA GLN A 156 8.16 16.95 -19.76
C GLN A 156 7.62 17.35 -18.37
N GLN A 157 6.81 18.42 -18.29
CA GLN A 157 6.13 18.79 -17.05
C GLN A 157 5.04 17.80 -16.66
N SER A 158 4.26 17.30 -17.62
CA SER A 158 3.24 16.28 -17.41
C SER A 158 3.84 14.93 -17.03
N GLU A 159 4.95 14.51 -17.64
CA GLU A 159 5.71 13.31 -17.25
C GLU A 159 6.31 13.48 -15.84
N SER A 160 6.85 14.66 -15.52
CA SER A 160 7.27 14.99 -14.16
C SER A 160 6.11 14.98 -13.17
N LEU A 161 4.91 15.40 -13.57
CA LEU A 161 3.70 15.41 -12.73
C LEU A 161 3.14 14.00 -12.55
N LEU A 162 3.20 13.17 -13.60
CA LEU A 162 2.80 11.76 -13.57
C LEU A 162 3.76 10.96 -12.72
N ASN A 163 5.08 11.17 -12.89
CA ASN A 163 6.10 10.59 -12.01
C ASN A 163 5.95 11.12 -10.59
N ALA A 164 5.58 12.38 -10.37
CA ALA A 164 5.31 12.90 -9.03
C ALA A 164 4.02 12.35 -8.41
N LYS A 165 3.00 12.00 -9.21
CA LYS A 165 1.77 11.33 -8.76
C LYS A 165 1.96 9.82 -8.54
N ALA A 166 2.72 9.15 -9.40
CA ALA A 166 3.11 7.75 -9.24
C ALA A 166 4.11 7.56 -8.09
N ASN A 167 4.96 8.57 -7.83
CA ASN A 167 5.83 8.63 -6.65
C ASN A 167 5.19 9.39 -5.47
N ALA A 168 3.94 9.85 -5.58
CA ALA A 168 3.26 10.44 -4.44
C ALA A 168 2.99 9.29 -3.48
N LEU A 169 3.64 9.34 -2.31
CA LEU A 169 3.40 8.40 -1.23
C LEU A 169 1.89 8.26 -1.06
N LEU A 170 1.38 7.02 -1.08
CA LEU A 170 0.00 6.80 -0.68
C LEU A 170 -0.19 7.47 0.70
N PRO A 171 -1.37 7.99 1.06
CA PRO A 171 -1.56 8.68 2.34
C PRO A 171 -1.15 7.86 3.58
N HIS A 172 -1.04 6.54 3.42
CA HIS A 172 -0.64 5.55 4.42
C HIS A 172 0.78 4.99 4.24
N GLU A 173 1.48 5.32 3.16
CA GLU A 173 2.85 4.88 2.91
C GLU A 173 3.81 5.68 3.81
N PRO A 174 4.71 5.03 4.57
CA PRO A 174 5.67 5.74 5.40
C PRO A 174 6.64 6.63 4.62
N GLU A 175 6.87 7.86 5.11
CA GLU A 175 7.96 8.70 4.63
C GLU A 175 9.29 7.96 4.85
N THR A 176 10.12 7.87 3.81
CA THR A 176 11.42 7.21 3.87
C THR A 176 12.57 8.15 3.54
N VAL A 177 13.74 7.90 4.12
CA VAL A 177 14.98 8.63 3.86
C VAL A 177 16.01 7.70 3.22
N PRO A 178 16.85 8.20 2.29
CA PRO A 178 17.87 7.40 1.64
C PRO A 178 19.06 7.16 2.58
N VAL A 179 19.55 5.92 2.61
CA VAL A 179 20.83 5.54 3.20
C VAL A 179 21.76 5.11 2.08
N SER A 180 22.88 5.83 1.94
CA SER A 180 23.86 5.57 0.88
C SER A 180 24.54 4.21 1.03
N ALA A 181 24.87 3.57 -0.10
CA ALA A 181 25.68 2.36 -0.12
C ALA A 181 27.07 2.59 0.52
N GLY A 182 27.72 1.51 0.92
CA GLY A 182 29.10 1.51 1.41
C GLY A 182 29.24 1.01 2.83
N SER A 183 30.46 1.06 3.32
CA SER A 183 30.85 0.43 4.57
C SER A 183 30.59 1.34 5.79
N PHE A 184 30.34 0.73 6.95
CA PHE A 184 30.20 1.44 8.22
C PHE A 184 30.74 0.60 9.39
N TRP A 185 31.08 1.27 10.48
CA TRP A 185 31.46 0.62 11.74
C TRP A 185 30.23 0.13 12.51
N MET A 186 30.07 -1.19 12.60
CA MET A 186 29.02 -1.88 13.33
C MET A 186 29.55 -2.41 14.67
N GLY A 187 28.72 -2.35 15.72
CA GLY A 187 29.06 -2.80 17.06
C GLY A 187 29.86 -1.79 17.88
N ALA A 188 30.40 -2.27 19.00
CA ALA A 188 31.18 -1.52 19.98
C ALA A 188 32.11 -2.51 20.73
N ASP A 189 33.23 -2.05 21.25
CA ASP A 189 34.22 -2.94 21.88
C ASP A 189 33.95 -3.15 23.39
N GLU A 190 33.16 -2.25 23.99
CA GLU A 190 32.96 -2.14 25.44
C GLU A 190 31.82 -3.03 25.98
N HIS A 191 31.03 -3.65 25.10
CA HIS A 191 29.84 -4.43 25.48
C HIS A 191 29.81 -5.79 24.79
N ALA A 192 29.81 -6.88 25.58
CA ALA A 192 30.00 -8.25 25.09
C ALA A 192 29.06 -8.68 23.94
N LEU A 193 27.80 -8.21 23.91
CA LEU A 193 26.87 -8.54 22.82
C LEU A 193 27.08 -7.68 21.57
N GLU A 194 27.64 -6.49 21.75
CA GLU A 194 27.90 -5.49 20.71
C GLU A 194 29.32 -5.62 20.16
N ALA A 195 30.16 -6.46 20.78
CA ALA A 195 31.57 -6.67 20.45
C ALA A 195 31.80 -7.90 19.55
N PRO A 196 32.87 -7.90 18.74
CA PRO A 196 33.78 -6.76 18.52
C PRO A 196 33.14 -5.72 17.59
N ARG A 197 33.64 -4.48 17.63
CA ARG A 197 33.40 -3.53 16.56
C ARG A 197 34.06 -4.03 15.27
N HIS A 198 33.34 -3.94 14.16
CA HIS A 198 33.78 -4.46 12.86
C HIS A 198 33.12 -3.68 11.72
N GLU A 199 33.66 -3.83 10.52
CA GLU A 199 33.13 -3.16 9.33
C GLU A 199 32.09 -4.03 8.62
N VAL A 200 31.01 -3.41 8.15
CA VAL A 200 29.96 -4.06 7.35
C VAL A 200 29.66 -3.20 6.13
N ASP A 201 29.65 -3.83 4.96
CA ASP A 201 29.26 -3.18 3.70
C ASP A 201 27.79 -3.42 3.39
N LEU A 202 27.05 -2.35 3.10
CA LEU A 202 25.62 -2.40 2.76
C LEU A 202 25.37 -1.73 1.41
N ARG A 203 24.45 -2.30 0.63
CA ARG A 203 23.88 -1.61 -0.54
C ARG A 203 23.11 -0.36 -0.09
N ALA A 204 22.78 0.50 -1.04
CA ALA A 204 21.85 1.59 -0.77
C ALA A 204 20.45 1.03 -0.47
N TYR A 205 19.71 1.73 0.38
CA TYR A 205 18.32 1.41 0.70
C TYR A 205 17.62 2.67 1.21
N PHE A 206 16.30 2.60 1.28
CA PHE A 206 15.48 3.59 1.93
C PHE A 206 14.96 3.01 3.24
N ILE A 207 14.88 3.84 4.28
CA ILE A 207 14.35 3.44 5.59
C ILE A 207 13.30 4.45 6.06
N GLY A 208 12.27 3.99 6.75
CA GLY A 208 11.26 4.84 7.37
C GLY A 208 11.91 5.92 8.23
N LYS A 209 11.62 7.19 7.91
CA LYS A 209 12.05 8.35 8.71
C LYS A 209 11.54 8.23 10.13
N TYR A 210 10.30 7.78 10.25
CA TYR A 210 9.58 7.52 11.49
C TYR A 210 9.32 6.03 11.70
N LEU A 211 8.93 5.67 12.93
CA LEU A 211 8.22 4.42 13.17
C LEU A 211 6.91 4.41 12.38
N VAL A 212 6.45 3.20 12.04
CA VAL A 212 5.08 3.05 11.50
C VAL A 212 4.10 3.57 12.54
N THR A 213 3.22 4.49 12.14
CA THR A 213 2.26 5.12 13.06
C THR A 213 0.98 4.31 13.18
N ASN A 214 0.21 4.56 14.25
CA ASN A 214 -1.12 3.99 14.44
C ASN A 214 -2.04 4.28 13.24
N ARG A 215 -1.99 5.49 12.65
CA ARG A 215 -2.75 5.85 11.45
C ARG A 215 -2.36 4.99 10.23
N GLN A 216 -1.06 4.80 10.00
CA GLN A 216 -0.58 3.96 8.90
C GLN A 216 -0.96 2.49 9.11
N TYR A 217 -0.85 2.00 10.35
CA TYR A 217 -1.21 0.64 10.72
C TYR A 217 -2.73 0.38 10.68
N ALA A 218 -3.56 1.41 10.93
CA ALA A 218 -5.01 1.31 10.83
C ALA A 218 -5.47 1.00 9.41
N GLU A 219 -4.78 1.54 8.41
CA GLU A 219 -5.08 1.26 7.01
C GLU A 219 -4.78 -0.19 6.64
N PHE A 220 -3.65 -0.72 7.14
CA PHE A 220 -3.33 -2.15 7.03
C PHE A 220 -4.42 -3.03 7.64
N ILE A 221 -4.84 -2.78 8.88
CA ILE A 221 -5.90 -3.55 9.54
C ILE A 221 -7.19 -3.51 8.73
N ARG A 222 -7.58 -2.32 8.26
CA ARG A 222 -8.81 -2.11 7.49
C ARG A 222 -8.80 -2.89 6.18
N GLN A 223 -7.74 -2.77 5.39
CA GLN A 223 -7.64 -3.42 4.08
C GLN A 223 -7.40 -4.92 4.19
N ALA A 224 -6.50 -5.35 5.08
CA ALA A 224 -6.15 -6.75 5.28
C ALA A 224 -7.13 -7.51 6.19
N LYS A 225 -8.19 -6.84 6.69
CA LYS A 225 -9.23 -7.40 7.58
C LYS A 225 -8.65 -8.10 8.82
N ARG A 226 -7.65 -7.48 9.45
CA ARG A 226 -6.97 -8.01 10.65
C ARG A 226 -7.54 -7.41 11.94
N PRO A 227 -7.40 -8.09 13.10
CA PRO A 227 -7.75 -7.48 14.38
C PRO A 227 -6.78 -6.33 14.72
N SER A 228 -7.29 -5.32 15.41
CA SER A 228 -6.45 -4.24 15.95
C SER A 228 -5.58 -4.73 17.12
N PRO A 229 -4.43 -4.07 17.38
CA PRO A 229 -3.65 -4.31 18.58
C PRO A 229 -4.49 -4.11 19.83
N ASN A 230 -4.29 -4.98 20.82
CA ASN A 230 -4.93 -4.82 22.13
C ASN A 230 -4.10 -3.87 23.00
N THR A 231 -4.21 -2.56 22.72
CA THR A 231 -3.47 -1.51 23.42
C THR A 231 -4.40 -0.33 23.76
N PRO A 232 -4.04 0.52 24.74
CA PRO A 232 -4.85 1.69 25.09
C PRO A 232 -5.06 2.70 23.95
N ASP A 233 -4.18 2.68 22.94
CA ASP A 233 -4.24 3.59 21.79
C ASP A 233 -5.31 3.20 20.77
N TRP A 234 -6.02 2.08 20.96
CA TRP A 234 -6.99 1.53 20.02
C TRP A 234 -8.36 1.31 20.66
N PHE A 235 -9.42 1.74 19.98
CA PHE A 235 -10.81 1.56 20.40
C PHE A 235 -11.67 1.16 19.21
N LEU A 236 -12.41 0.04 19.34
CA LEU A 236 -13.29 -0.51 18.29
C LEU A 236 -12.63 -0.64 16.91
N GLY A 237 -11.37 -1.11 16.88
CA GLY A 237 -10.63 -1.34 15.64
C GLY A 237 -10.03 -0.08 15.01
N GLN A 238 -10.13 1.08 15.67
CA GLN A 238 -9.58 2.35 15.21
C GLN A 238 -8.60 2.93 16.22
N PRO A 239 -7.56 3.64 15.77
CA PRO A 239 -6.69 4.36 16.70
C PRO A 239 -7.45 5.55 17.31
N VAL A 240 -7.22 5.79 18.60
CA VAL A 240 -7.73 6.97 19.29
C VAL A 240 -7.23 8.22 18.57
N LYS A 241 -8.09 9.24 18.42
CA LYS A 241 -7.85 10.40 17.56
C LYS A 241 -6.53 11.12 17.88
N GLU A 242 -6.23 11.28 19.16
CA GLU A 242 -5.03 11.94 19.66
C GLU A 242 -3.76 11.07 19.55
N ARG A 243 -3.92 9.77 19.25
CA ARG A 243 -2.86 8.77 19.18
C ARG A 243 -2.54 8.33 17.76
N GLN A 244 -3.10 8.98 16.74
CA GLN A 244 -2.91 8.60 15.33
C GLN A 244 -1.45 8.64 14.87
N ASP A 245 -0.69 9.63 15.31
CA ASP A 245 0.73 9.80 14.95
C ASP A 245 1.70 9.18 15.98
N TYR A 246 1.19 8.36 16.89
CA TYR A 246 2.01 7.59 17.82
C TYR A 246 2.51 6.30 17.15
N PRO A 247 3.65 5.74 17.58
CA PRO A 247 4.15 4.49 17.05
C PRO A 247 3.11 3.36 17.21
N ALA A 248 2.92 2.56 16.16
CA ALA A 248 2.16 1.33 16.24
C ALA A 248 2.92 0.31 17.12
N VAL A 249 2.41 0.10 18.34
CA VAL A 249 3.00 -0.78 19.35
C VAL A 249 2.05 -1.93 19.72
N GLY A 250 2.52 -2.87 20.55
CA GLY A 250 1.72 -4.05 20.89
C GLY A 250 1.53 -4.98 19.68
N VAL A 251 2.49 -4.94 18.74
CA VAL A 251 2.52 -5.76 17.54
C VAL A 251 3.65 -6.79 17.63
N SER A 252 3.37 -8.00 17.15
CA SER A 252 4.39 -9.05 17.06
C SER A 252 5.31 -8.83 15.86
N TRP A 253 6.43 -9.57 15.80
CA TRP A 253 7.29 -9.57 14.61
C TRP A 253 6.53 -10.07 13.38
N TYR A 254 5.61 -11.03 13.54
CA TYR A 254 4.78 -11.52 12.45
C TYR A 254 3.78 -10.49 11.94
N ASP A 255 3.24 -9.65 12.83
CA ASP A 255 2.35 -8.56 12.45
C ASP A 255 3.12 -7.50 11.66
N ALA A 256 4.34 -7.16 12.10
CA ALA A 256 5.21 -6.23 11.39
C ALA A 256 5.62 -6.74 10.00
N GLN A 257 5.94 -8.04 9.87
CA GLN A 257 6.22 -8.66 8.57
C GLN A 257 4.98 -8.66 7.66
N ALA A 258 3.80 -8.97 8.20
CA ALA A 258 2.57 -8.93 7.42
C ALA A 258 2.21 -7.50 6.96
N TYR A 259 2.49 -6.48 7.79
CA TYR A 259 2.37 -5.08 7.39
C TYR A 259 3.31 -4.77 6.22
N CYS A 260 4.58 -5.20 6.29
CA CYS A 260 5.53 -4.96 5.21
C CYS A 260 5.10 -5.65 3.91
N GLN A 261 4.59 -6.88 3.99
CA GLN A 261 4.06 -7.61 2.84
C GLN A 261 2.86 -6.86 2.23
N TRP A 262 1.87 -6.49 3.04
CA TRP A 262 0.72 -5.72 2.58
C TRP A 262 1.14 -4.39 1.94
N LEU A 263 2.05 -3.65 2.57
CA LEU A 263 2.56 -2.40 2.02
C LEU A 263 3.27 -2.62 0.68
N SER A 264 3.94 -3.77 0.52
CA SER A 264 4.57 -4.12 -0.75
C SER A 264 3.55 -4.38 -1.85
N GLU A 265 2.49 -5.12 -1.51
CA GLU A 265 1.39 -5.44 -2.43
C GLU A 265 0.62 -4.18 -2.85
N THR A 266 0.41 -3.21 -1.94
CA THR A 266 -0.35 -1.99 -2.24
C THR A 266 0.45 -0.91 -2.95
N THR A 267 1.76 -0.84 -2.74
CA THR A 267 2.62 0.21 -3.34
C THR A 267 3.40 -0.27 -4.55
N GLY A 268 3.52 -1.58 -4.76
CA GLY A 268 4.41 -2.18 -5.76
C GLY A 268 5.91 -2.12 -5.40
N LYS A 269 6.29 -1.48 -4.29
CA LYS A 269 7.68 -1.44 -3.79
C LYS A 269 7.95 -2.63 -2.88
N THR A 270 9.16 -3.18 -2.89
CA THR A 270 9.50 -4.29 -1.98
C THR A 270 9.84 -3.76 -0.59
N TYR A 271 8.84 -3.74 0.30
CA TYR A 271 8.99 -3.37 1.71
C TYR A 271 9.30 -4.58 2.59
N ARG A 272 10.15 -4.37 3.59
CA ARG A 272 10.49 -5.36 4.63
C ARG A 272 10.91 -4.68 5.93
N LEU A 273 11.06 -5.47 6.99
CA LEU A 273 11.79 -5.00 8.17
C LEU A 273 13.26 -4.72 7.83
N PRO A 274 13.90 -3.72 8.48
CA PRO A 274 15.35 -3.53 8.36
C PRO A 274 16.09 -4.74 8.91
N THR A 275 17.23 -5.06 8.33
CA THR A 275 18.23 -5.88 9.05
C THR A 275 18.78 -5.09 10.23
N GLU A 276 19.39 -5.78 11.19
CA GLU A 276 20.09 -5.14 12.30
C GLU A 276 21.19 -4.19 11.81
N ALA A 277 21.92 -4.58 10.75
CA ALA A 277 22.97 -3.77 10.18
C ALA A 277 22.42 -2.50 9.52
N GLU A 278 21.34 -2.62 8.74
CA GLU A 278 20.67 -1.47 8.12
C GLU A 278 20.11 -0.51 9.16
N TRP A 279 19.55 -1.05 10.24
CA TRP A 279 19.06 -0.23 11.33
C TRP A 279 20.19 0.55 12.00
N GLU A 280 21.30 -0.11 12.30
CA GLU A 280 22.44 0.49 12.99
C GLU A 280 23.11 1.58 12.16
N LYS A 281 23.35 1.32 10.87
CA LYS A 281 23.90 2.32 9.94
C LYS A 281 22.98 3.53 9.83
N ALA A 282 21.67 3.33 9.71
CA ALA A 282 20.70 4.42 9.68
C ALA A 282 20.70 5.24 10.98
N ALA A 283 20.95 4.59 12.12
CA ALA A 283 20.99 5.25 13.44
C ALA A 283 22.25 6.09 13.64
N ARG A 284 23.42 5.59 13.21
CA ARG A 284 24.71 6.15 13.62
C ARG A 284 25.56 6.73 12.49
N GLY A 285 25.19 6.56 11.23
CA GLY A 285 26.08 6.95 10.14
C GLY A 285 27.23 5.93 9.95
N THR A 286 28.37 6.41 9.46
CA THR A 286 29.53 5.57 9.13
C THR A 286 30.66 5.61 10.16
N ASP A 287 30.61 6.56 11.09
CA ASP A 287 31.72 6.91 12.00
C ASP A 287 31.72 6.12 13.32
N GLY A 288 30.71 5.28 13.56
CA GLY A 288 30.61 4.47 14.78
C GLY A 288 30.23 5.26 16.03
N ARG A 289 29.54 6.41 15.91
CA ARG A 289 29.07 7.20 17.07
C ARG A 289 28.16 6.43 18.02
N LEU A 290 28.17 6.77 19.31
CA LEU A 290 27.36 6.09 20.35
C LEU A 290 25.86 6.41 20.26
N TYR A 291 25.51 7.66 20.00
CA TYR A 291 24.15 8.19 19.88
C TYR A 291 23.94 8.78 18.49
N PRO A 292 22.71 8.92 17.98
CA PRO A 292 22.48 9.47 16.64
C PRO A 292 23.12 10.86 16.42
N TRP A 293 23.18 11.67 17.48
CA TRP A 293 23.75 13.02 17.48
C TRP A 293 25.23 13.10 17.87
N GLY A 294 25.90 12.00 18.21
CA GLY A 294 27.32 12.00 18.55
C GLY A 294 27.69 11.03 19.67
N ASN A 295 28.82 11.28 20.32
CA ASN A 295 29.35 10.39 21.37
C ASN A 295 29.00 10.83 22.80
N GLU A 296 28.53 12.07 22.97
CA GLU A 296 28.15 12.61 24.26
C GLU A 296 26.62 12.57 24.41
N TRP A 297 26.17 12.09 25.57
CA TRP A 297 24.76 12.12 25.91
C TRP A 297 24.28 13.56 26.04
N GLN A 298 23.10 13.85 25.51
CA GLN A 298 22.46 15.15 25.57
C GLN A 298 20.99 14.94 25.93
N GLU A 299 20.58 15.49 27.07
CA GLU A 299 19.19 15.39 27.54
C GLU A 299 18.22 16.09 26.58
N GLY A 300 17.00 15.54 26.46
CA GLY A 300 15.96 16.12 25.60
C GLY A 300 16.12 15.86 24.09
N MET A 301 17.16 15.12 23.66
CA MET A 301 17.35 14.76 22.25
C MET A 301 16.51 13.56 21.78
N CYS A 302 15.94 12.80 22.72
CA CYS A 302 14.94 11.77 22.44
C CYS A 302 14.00 11.61 23.64
N ASN A 303 12.91 10.85 23.46
CA ASN A 303 12.06 10.48 24.57
C ASN A 303 12.79 9.45 25.46
N GLN A 304 13.38 9.93 26.56
CA GLN A 304 14.07 9.13 27.59
C GLN A 304 13.80 9.78 28.96
N GLY A 305 13.42 8.96 29.95
CA GLY A 305 12.98 9.42 31.27
C GLY A 305 11.53 9.92 31.33
N GLY A 306 10.73 9.73 30.27
CA GLY A 306 9.31 10.11 30.24
C GLY A 306 8.38 9.11 30.93
N ASP A 307 7.09 9.47 31.04
CA ASP A 307 6.05 8.60 31.61
C ASP A 307 5.36 7.72 30.54
N GLU A 308 5.41 8.14 29.27
CA GLU A 308 4.75 7.46 28.16
C GLU A 308 5.48 7.63 26.83
N ILE A 309 5.04 6.88 25.81
CA ILE A 309 5.48 7.06 24.43
C ILE A 309 5.00 8.40 23.87
N THR A 310 5.66 8.90 22.82
CA THR A 310 5.31 10.18 22.17
C THR A 310 4.99 9.99 20.69
N ALA A 311 4.27 10.94 20.10
CA ALA A 311 4.11 11.02 18.65
C ALA A 311 5.47 11.00 17.94
N VAL A 312 5.54 10.37 16.77
CA VAL A 312 6.81 10.15 16.04
C VAL A 312 7.49 11.44 15.58
N THR A 313 6.76 12.56 15.57
CA THR A 313 7.25 13.89 15.18
C THR A 313 7.75 14.73 16.36
N ALA A 314 7.63 14.25 17.60
CA ALA A 314 7.97 15.02 18.79
C ALA A 314 9.46 15.45 18.85
N TYR A 315 10.35 14.63 18.28
CA TYR A 315 11.81 14.85 18.27
C TYR A 315 12.35 15.12 16.88
N ASP A 316 11.56 15.75 16.01
CA ASP A 316 11.92 16.00 14.61
C ASP A 316 13.23 16.75 14.41
N LYS A 317 13.65 17.56 15.38
CA LYS A 317 14.91 18.31 15.32
C LYS A 317 16.15 17.46 15.62
N HIS A 318 15.97 16.24 16.15
CA HIS A 318 17.04 15.40 16.70
C HIS A 318 17.23 14.13 15.85
N ARG A 319 17.50 14.36 14.56
CA ARG A 319 17.59 13.29 13.55
C ARG A 319 18.94 12.57 13.60
N SER A 320 18.96 11.32 13.16
CA SER A 320 20.20 10.61 12.83
C SER A 320 20.92 11.25 11.63
N PRO A 321 22.16 10.85 11.30
CA PRO A 321 22.89 11.38 10.15
C PRO A 321 22.16 11.23 8.80
N TYR A 322 21.29 10.23 8.70
CA TYR A 322 20.47 9.97 7.51
C TYR A 322 19.05 10.56 7.61
N GLY A 323 18.72 11.25 8.70
CA GLY A 323 17.43 11.93 8.85
C GLY A 323 16.35 11.14 9.62
N CYS A 324 16.65 9.95 10.14
CA CYS A 324 15.70 9.15 10.93
C CYS A 324 15.46 9.76 12.32
N VAL A 325 14.22 9.72 12.81
CA VAL A 325 13.81 10.22 14.14
C VAL A 325 13.48 9.05 15.05
N ASP A 326 13.70 9.18 16.37
CA ASP A 326 13.43 8.12 17.36
C ASP A 326 14.24 6.82 17.14
N MET A 327 15.45 6.92 16.58
CA MET A 327 16.32 5.74 16.47
C MET A 327 16.68 5.18 17.85
N ILE A 328 16.76 6.04 18.87
CA ILE A 328 16.86 5.63 20.27
C ILE A 328 15.79 6.38 21.08
N GLY A 329 15.41 5.83 22.23
CA GLY A 329 14.29 6.32 23.02
C GLY A 329 12.93 6.00 22.38
N ASN A 330 11.87 6.50 23.02
CA ASN A 330 10.47 6.25 22.67
C ASN A 330 10.12 4.75 22.74
N VAL A 331 10.38 3.97 21.68
CA VAL A 331 10.07 2.55 21.59
C VAL A 331 11.16 1.73 20.89
N GLN A 332 11.25 0.46 21.29
CA GLN A 332 12.09 -0.55 20.64
C GLN A 332 11.52 -0.96 19.27
N GLN A 333 12.39 -1.47 18.40
CA GLN A 333 12.05 -1.66 16.99
C GLN A 333 12.46 -3.03 16.47
N TRP A 334 11.48 -3.79 15.97
CA TRP A 334 11.75 -5.08 15.33
C TRP A 334 12.67 -4.95 14.11
N THR A 335 13.54 -5.95 13.92
CA THR A 335 14.36 -6.15 12.71
C THR A 335 14.08 -7.53 12.11
N SER A 336 14.53 -7.78 10.88
CA SER A 336 14.49 -9.12 10.27
C SER A 336 15.46 -10.10 10.92
N THR A 337 16.55 -9.59 11.50
CA THR A 337 17.72 -10.38 11.91
C THR A 337 17.39 -11.39 13.00
N ILE A 338 17.87 -12.61 12.79
CA ILE A 338 17.75 -13.73 13.72
C ILE A 338 18.79 -13.59 14.82
N TRP A 339 18.34 -13.72 16.07
CA TRP A 339 19.23 -13.87 17.22
C TRP A 339 19.68 -15.32 17.41
N GLY A 340 18.73 -16.25 17.28
CA GLY A 340 18.92 -17.67 17.57
C GLY A 340 17.88 -18.23 18.54
N SER A 341 18.02 -19.51 18.88
CA SER A 341 17.11 -20.20 19.81
C SER A 341 17.48 -19.97 21.29
N ASN A 342 18.77 -19.84 21.58
CA ASN A 342 19.29 -19.66 22.93
C ASN A 342 19.17 -18.18 23.39
N ARG A 343 18.64 -17.97 24.60
CA ARG A 343 18.45 -16.62 25.16
C ARG A 343 19.71 -15.98 25.74
N HIS A 344 20.76 -16.76 25.99
CA HIS A 344 21.97 -16.34 26.67
C HIS A 344 23.15 -16.17 25.70
N GLN A 345 23.08 -16.85 24.56
CA GLN A 345 24.11 -16.83 23.53
C GLN A 345 23.42 -16.74 22.18
N SER A 346 23.88 -15.81 21.35
CA SER A 346 23.39 -15.71 19.96
C SER A 346 23.99 -16.85 19.13
N ASP A 347 23.17 -17.41 18.25
CA ASP A 347 23.65 -18.33 17.19
C ASP A 347 24.41 -17.54 16.10
N TYR A 348 24.22 -16.21 16.08
CA TYR A 348 24.80 -15.26 15.12
C TYR A 348 25.54 -14.12 15.85
N PRO A 349 26.59 -14.43 16.64
CA PRO A 349 27.39 -13.40 17.30
C PRO A 349 28.08 -12.50 16.28
N TYR A 350 28.61 -11.37 16.75
CA TYR A 350 29.50 -10.56 15.93
C TYR A 350 30.87 -11.24 15.79
N PRO A 351 31.62 -11.00 14.68
CA PRO A 351 31.32 -10.07 13.58
C PRO A 351 30.08 -10.44 12.73
N TYR A 352 29.40 -9.44 12.19
CA TYR A 352 28.27 -9.58 11.27
C TYR A 352 28.75 -10.16 9.93
N ARG A 353 28.09 -11.22 9.45
CA ARG A 353 28.50 -12.01 8.30
C ARG A 353 27.30 -12.31 7.40
N PRO A 354 27.51 -12.54 6.09
CA PRO A 354 26.48 -13.00 5.17
C PRO A 354 26.15 -14.49 5.41
N ASP A 355 25.63 -14.79 6.59
CA ASP A 355 25.18 -16.12 7.01
C ASP A 355 23.64 -16.17 7.06
N ALA A 356 23.07 -17.21 7.69
CA ALA A 356 21.63 -17.40 7.75
C ALA A 356 20.87 -16.39 8.63
N ARG A 357 21.54 -15.40 9.25
CA ARG A 357 20.92 -14.43 10.16
C ARG A 357 19.83 -13.56 9.52
N GLU A 358 19.79 -13.43 8.19
CA GLU A 358 18.74 -12.67 7.49
C GLU A 358 17.72 -13.56 6.74
N GLN A 359 17.75 -14.88 6.94
CA GLN A 359 16.80 -15.80 6.32
C GLN A 359 15.44 -15.76 7.02
N VAL A 360 14.51 -14.98 6.48
CA VAL A 360 13.19 -14.70 7.09
C VAL A 360 12.39 -15.96 7.45
N ASP A 361 12.32 -16.95 6.56
CA ASP A 361 11.47 -18.15 6.73
C ASP A 361 12.11 -19.22 7.64
N ALA A 362 13.44 -19.25 7.80
CA ALA A 362 14.20 -20.13 8.72
C ALA A 362 13.70 -21.59 8.92
N GLY A 363 12.94 -22.14 7.97
CA GLY A 363 12.31 -23.46 8.04
C GLY A 363 11.38 -23.68 9.24
N ASP A 364 11.30 -24.94 9.67
CA ASP A 364 10.39 -25.41 10.73
C ASP A 364 10.63 -24.72 12.09
N ASP A 365 11.83 -24.18 12.33
CA ASP A 365 12.21 -23.54 13.59
C ASP A 365 11.84 -22.05 13.68
N ARG A 366 11.29 -21.44 12.63
CA ARG A 366 10.98 -19.99 12.58
C ARG A 366 10.19 -19.46 13.76
N HIS A 367 9.34 -20.29 14.36
CA HIS A 367 8.52 -19.93 15.52
C HIS A 367 9.28 -19.94 16.86
N ARG A 368 10.45 -20.59 16.92
CA ARG A 368 11.31 -20.72 18.11
C ARG A 368 12.45 -19.72 18.10
N LEU A 369 12.89 -19.32 16.91
CA LEU A 369 14.02 -18.41 16.73
C LEU A 369 13.65 -16.99 17.18
N ARG A 370 14.42 -16.48 18.13
CA ARG A 370 14.30 -15.09 18.60
C ARG A 370 14.74 -14.15 17.49
N ARG A 371 14.11 -12.98 17.45
CA ARG A 371 14.42 -11.90 16.51
C ARG A 371 15.07 -10.76 17.26
N ILE A 372 16.03 -10.14 16.62
CA ILE A 372 16.68 -8.95 17.14
C ILE A 372 15.71 -7.77 17.03
N TYR A 373 15.74 -6.93 18.05
CA TYR A 373 15.16 -5.60 18.00
C TYR A 373 16.19 -4.59 18.50
N ARG A 374 16.07 -3.36 18.02
CA ARG A 374 17.04 -2.28 18.26
C ARG A 374 16.37 -1.08 18.91
N GLY A 375 17.20 -0.10 19.29
CA GLY A 375 16.78 1.09 20.03
C GLY A 375 16.52 0.81 21.51
N SER A 376 15.95 1.81 22.17
CA SER A 376 15.61 1.81 23.60
C SER A 376 14.19 2.34 23.80
N THR A 377 13.64 2.20 25.00
CA THR A 377 12.33 2.77 25.35
C THR A 377 12.49 4.10 26.06
N PHE A 378 11.38 4.83 26.20
CA PHE A 378 11.31 6.03 27.04
C PHE A 378 11.73 5.78 28.50
N SER A 379 11.54 4.56 29.00
CA SER A 379 11.87 4.17 30.38
C SER A 379 13.25 3.54 30.56
N ASP A 380 13.98 3.26 29.48
CA ASP A 380 15.35 2.74 29.56
C ASP A 380 16.28 3.85 30.07
N ALA A 381 17.31 3.49 30.83
CA ALA A 381 18.36 4.43 31.24
C ALA A 381 19.16 4.92 30.01
N PHE A 382 19.67 6.14 30.04
CA PHE A 382 20.38 6.73 28.89
C PHE A 382 21.59 5.90 28.44
N GLN A 383 22.24 5.17 29.37
CA GLN A 383 23.36 4.29 29.02
C GLN A 383 22.91 3.18 28.06
N GLN A 384 21.65 2.74 28.09
CA GLN A 384 21.10 1.75 27.15
C GLN A 384 20.66 2.38 25.83
N CYS A 385 20.66 3.69 25.68
CA CYS A 385 20.23 4.37 24.46
C CYS A 385 21.36 4.43 23.42
N ARG A 386 22.08 3.33 23.19
CA ARG A 386 23.21 3.28 22.24
C ARG A 386 22.74 2.83 20.86
N CYS A 387 23.31 3.40 19.80
CA CYS A 387 23.04 2.96 18.43
C CYS A 387 23.42 1.49 18.20
N SER A 388 24.43 0.95 18.89
CA SER A 388 24.88 -0.44 18.77
C SER A 388 24.08 -1.44 19.63
N ILE A 389 23.12 -0.99 20.46
CA ILE A 389 22.48 -1.88 21.44
C ILE A 389 21.69 -3.02 20.81
N ARG A 390 22.07 -4.25 21.14
CA ARG A 390 21.41 -5.45 20.61
C ARG A 390 20.56 -6.09 21.69
N LYS A 391 19.27 -6.24 21.41
CA LYS A 391 18.33 -6.96 22.28
C LYS A 391 17.52 -7.92 21.41
N HIS A 392 16.91 -8.93 22.02
CA HIS A 392 16.19 -9.96 21.28
C HIS A 392 14.97 -10.48 22.05
N ASP A 393 13.96 -10.94 21.35
CA ASP A 393 12.82 -11.61 21.98
C ASP A 393 12.18 -12.63 21.02
N ARG A 394 11.25 -13.42 21.55
CA ARG A 394 10.45 -14.32 20.73
C ARG A 394 9.61 -13.51 19.73
N PRO A 395 9.44 -14.00 18.49
CA PRO A 395 8.75 -13.25 17.44
C PRO A 395 7.26 -13.03 17.71
N LYS A 396 6.64 -13.85 18.59
CA LYS A 396 5.25 -13.67 19.05
C LYS A 396 5.08 -12.63 20.16
N SER A 397 6.17 -12.10 20.72
CA SER A 397 6.12 -11.10 21.79
C SER A 397 5.56 -9.80 21.22
N ALA A 398 4.57 -9.21 21.88
CA ALA A 398 3.90 -7.98 21.46
C ALA A 398 3.89 -7.01 22.66
N LYS A 399 4.93 -6.18 22.76
CA LYS A 399 5.12 -5.26 23.91
C LYS A 399 4.56 -3.88 23.55
N LEU A 400 3.96 -3.21 24.54
CA LEU A 400 3.45 -1.83 24.40
C LEU A 400 4.56 -0.79 24.16
N THR A 401 5.82 -1.18 24.28
CA THR A 401 6.99 -0.35 24.01
C THR A 401 7.80 -0.87 22.82
N ARG A 402 7.14 -1.60 21.90
CA ARG A 402 7.78 -2.17 20.72
C ARG A 402 6.94 -1.97 19.47
N GLY A 403 7.52 -1.25 18.53
CA GLY A 403 7.00 -1.07 17.18
C GLY A 403 8.02 -1.54 16.16
N PHE A 404 8.02 -0.89 14.99
CA PHE A 404 8.91 -1.21 13.88
C PHE A 404 9.00 -0.06 12.87
N ARG A 405 9.97 -0.17 11.97
CA ARG A 405 10.12 0.66 10.77
C ARG A 405 10.19 -0.26 9.57
N VAL A 406 10.00 0.31 8.39
CA VAL A 406 10.14 -0.39 7.13
C VAL A 406 11.39 0.07 6.39
N VAL A 407 11.94 -0.80 5.56
CA VAL A 407 12.92 -0.46 4.53
C VAL A 407 12.42 -0.94 3.17
N TRP A 408 12.89 -0.29 2.12
CA TRP A 408 12.71 -0.76 0.75
C TRP A 408 13.94 -0.47 -0.10
N GLN A 409 14.11 -1.21 -1.18
CA GLN A 409 15.20 -1.06 -2.14
C GLN A 409 14.59 -0.98 -3.55
N PRO A 410 14.99 -0.01 -4.38
CA PRO A 410 14.56 0.10 -5.78
C PRO A 410 15.19 -0.95 -6.70
#